data_AF-A0A329LFD7-F1
#
_entry.id   AF-A0A329LFD7-F1
#
_cell.length_a   1.000
_cell.length_b   1.000
_cell.length_c   1.000
_cell.angle_alpha   90.00
_cell.angle_beta   90.00
_cell.angle_gamma   90.00
#
_symmetry.space_group_name_H-M   'P 1'
#
loop_
_entity.id
_entity.type
_entity.pdbx_description
1 polymer ?
#
loop_
_entity_poly.entity_id
_entity_poly.type
_entity_poly.pdbx_seq_one_letter_code
_entity_poly.pdbx_strand_id
1 'polypeptide(L)' 'MAVHLKIKVENTYSDGHESEQVEKVQVEPFEDLEHLWDQLREYTGDGHGIGRDLDALYTVTVLEAPERPELVGLSNEWG' A
#
# COMPACT_ATOMS: atom_id res chain seq x y z
N MET A 1 -0.17 -1.17 -20.48
CA MET A 1 -1.56 -0.81 -20.12
C MET A 1 -1.55 -0.52 -18.63
N ALA A 2 -2.23 0.54 -18.19
CA ALA A 2 -2.34 0.81 -16.76
C ALA A 2 -3.10 -0.33 -16.05
N VAL A 3 -2.71 -0.64 -14.82
CA VAL A 3 -3.30 -1.74 -14.02
C VAL A 3 -4.16 -1.10 -12.94
N HIS A 4 -5.42 -1.51 -12.83
CA HIS A 4 -6.33 -1.02 -11.80
C HIS A 4 -6.33 -1.98 -10.62
N LEU A 5 -6.10 -1.44 -9.44
CA LEU A 5 -6.05 -2.23 -8.22
C LEU A 5 -7.05 -1.67 -7.22
N LYS A 6 -7.67 -2.56 -6.46
CA LYS A 6 -8.25 -2.21 -5.16
C LYS A 6 -7.29 -2.70 -4.11
N ILE A 7 -6.83 -1.81 -3.24
CA ILE A 7 -5.85 -2.13 -2.20
C ILE A 7 -6.43 -1.84 -0.81
N LYS A 8 -5.95 -2.57 0.19
CA LYS A 8 -6.08 -2.22 1.60
C LYS A 8 -4.74 -1.65 2.06
N VAL A 9 -4.77 -0.53 2.76
CA VAL A 9 -3.60 0.11 3.38
C VAL A 9 -3.81 0.10 4.89
N GLU A 10 -2.82 -0.41 5.61
CA GLU A 10 -2.79 -0.46 7.06
C GLU A 10 -1.54 0.29 7.54
N ASN A 11 -1.71 1.19 8.50
CA ASN A 11 -0.61 1.90 9.13
C ASN A 11 -0.67 1.68 10.64
N THR A 12 0.44 1.25 11.24
CA THR A 12 0.61 1.12 12.69
C THR A 12 1.78 2.00 13.12
N TYR A 13 1.57 2.80 14.17
CA TYR A 13 2.60 3.70 14.70
C TYR A 13 3.00 3.29 16.12
N SER A 14 4.24 3.59 16.50
CA SER A 14 4.78 3.22 17.81
C SER A 14 4.08 3.87 19.01
N ASP A 15 3.29 4.93 18.79
CA ASP A 15 2.43 5.55 19.81
C ASP A 15 1.08 4.86 20.00
N GLY A 16 0.85 3.74 19.30
CA GLY A 16 -0.36 2.94 19.36
C GLY A 16 -1.49 3.46 18.46
N HIS A 17 -1.24 4.49 17.66
CA HIS A 17 -2.18 4.89 16.61
C HIS A 17 -2.18 3.88 15.47
N GLU A 18 -3.36 3.56 14.96
CA GLU A 18 -3.57 2.65 13.85
C GLU A 18 -4.59 3.25 12.89
N SER A 19 -4.42 3.00 11.59
CA SER A 19 -5.37 3.41 10.56
C SER A 19 -5.49 2.32 9.49
N GLU A 20 -6.69 2.12 8.97
CA GLU A 20 -6.97 1.22 7.86
C GLU A 20 -7.84 1.94 6.82
N GLN A 21 -7.48 1.80 5.54
CA GLN A 21 -8.27 2.33 4.42
C GLN A 21 -8.26 1.39 3.22
N VAL A 22 -9.30 1.47 2.39
CA VAL A 22 -9.41 0.73 1.14
C VAL A 22 -9.50 1.72 -0.01
N GLU A 23 -8.59 1.59 -0.98
CA GLU A 23 -8.48 2.50 -2.11
C GLU A 23 -8.60 1.78 -3.45
N LYS A 24 -9.04 2.53 -4.46
CA LYS A 24 -8.94 2.13 -5.86
C LYS A 24 -7.88 2.98 -6.52
N VAL A 25 -6.83 2.33 -7.00
CA VAL A 25 -5.64 2.98 -7.53
C VAL A 25 -5.37 2.51 -8.95
N GLN A 26 -4.64 3.33 -9.69
CA GLN A 26 -4.15 3.02 -11.02
C GLN A 26 -2.63 3.11 -10.95
N VAL A 27 -1.94 2.01 -11.29
CA VAL A 27 -0.48 1.98 -11.35
C VAL A 27 -0.02 1.95 -12.80
N GLU A 28 1.15 2.55 -13.03
CA GLU A 28 1.85 2.49 -14.30
C GLU A 28 2.33 1.06 -14.59
N PRO A 29 2.58 0.70 -15.86
CA PRO A 29 3.15 -0.59 -16.20
C PRO A 29 4.46 -0.86 -15.43
N PHE A 30 4.56 -2.05 -14.85
CA PHE A 30 5.71 -2.49 -14.06
C PHE A 30 6.23 -3.84 -14.57
N GLU A 31 7.54 -4.05 -14.45
CA GLU A 31 8.22 -5.26 -14.93
C GLU A 31 8.24 -6.38 -13.87
N ASP A 32 8.27 -6.01 -12.59
CA ASP A 32 8.33 -6.92 -11.44
C ASP A 32 7.51 -6.39 -10.25
N LEU A 33 7.45 -7.18 -9.18
CA LEU A 33 6.70 -6.82 -7.97
C LEU A 33 7.36 -5.68 -7.18
N GLU A 34 8.68 -5.54 -7.22
CA GLU A 34 9.37 -4.46 -6.51
C GLU A 34 8.92 -3.10 -7.06
N HIS A 35 8.88 -2.98 -8.38
CA HIS A 35 8.42 -1.76 -9.05
C HIS A 35 6.92 -1.49 -8.85
N LEU A 36 6.10 -2.53 -8.63
CA LEU A 36 4.71 -2.37 -8.20
C LEU A 36 4.65 -1.81 -6.77
N TRP A 37 5.40 -2.39 -5.85
CA TRP A 37 5.37 -2.00 -4.44
C TRP A 37 5.88 -0.58 -4.23
N ASP A 38 6.92 -0.16 -4.95
CA ASP A 38 7.40 1.22 -4.94
C ASP A 38 6.29 2.23 -5.29
N GLN A 39 5.48 1.93 -6.30
CA GLN A 39 4.33 2.77 -6.66
C GLN A 39 3.25 2.75 -5.58
N LEU A 40 2.96 1.58 -5.00
CA LEU A 40 1.92 1.47 -3.97
C LEU A 40 2.31 2.10 -2.63
N ARG A 41 3.61 2.28 -2.37
CA ARG A 41 4.11 2.92 -1.17
C ARG A 41 3.58 4.35 -1.01
N GLU A 42 3.30 5.06 -2.10
CA GLU A 42 2.77 6.43 -2.07
C GLU A 42 1.40 6.56 -1.40
N TYR A 43 0.65 5.45 -1.31
CA TYR A 43 -0.67 5.41 -0.65
C TYR A 43 -0.58 5.09 0.85
N THR A 44 0.63 4.85 1.37
CA THR A 44 0.86 4.56 2.80
C THR A 44 0.98 5.83 3.63
N GLY A 45 0.73 5.69 4.94
CA GLY A 45 0.69 6.80 5.86
C GLY A 45 -0.62 7.60 5.78
N ASP A 46 -1.12 8.00 6.94
CA ASP A 46 -2.32 8.84 7.10
C ASP A 46 -1.98 10.27 7.56
N GLY A 47 -0.69 10.62 7.54
CA GLY A 47 -0.16 11.90 8.00
C GLY A 47 0.08 12.00 9.51
N HIS A 48 -0.29 10.99 10.31
CA HIS A 48 -0.13 11.02 11.77
C HIS A 48 1.33 11.17 12.24
N GLY A 49 2.26 10.55 11.51
CA GLY A 49 3.70 10.66 11.78
C GLY A 49 4.34 12.00 11.39
N ILE A 50 3.64 12.89 10.68
CA ILE A 50 4.25 14.13 10.17
C ILE A 50 4.67 15.03 11.33
N GLY A 51 5.96 15.37 11.38
CA GLY A 51 6.53 16.23 12.42
C GLY A 51 6.71 15.53 13.77
N ARG A 52 6.60 14.19 13.82
CA ARG A 52 6.79 13.38 15.01
C ARG A 52 7.88 12.32 14.73
N ASP A 53 8.63 11.97 15.75
CA ASP A 53 9.59 10.87 15.71
C ASP A 53 8.86 9.59 16.15
N LEU A 54 8.18 8.95 15.19
CA LEU A 54 7.42 7.72 15.40
C LEU A 54 7.93 6.67 14.41
N ASP A 55 8.30 5.50 14.92
CA ASP A 55 8.42 4.31 14.08
C ASP A 55 7.02 3.97 13.54
N ALA A 56 6.97 3.53 12.29
CA ALA A 56 5.73 3.17 11.63
C ALA A 56 5.93 1.89 10.81
N LEU A 57 4.89 1.06 10.78
CA LEU A 57 4.80 -0.11 9.93
C LEU A 57 3.62 0.12 8.97
N TYR A 58 3.89 0.01 7.67
CA TYR A 58 2.92 0.23 6.62
C TYR A 58 2.74 -1.06 5.82
N THR A 59 1.50 -1.52 5.69
CA THR A 59 1.19 -2.74 4.94
C THR A 59 0.17 -2.43 3.87
N VAL A 60 0.46 -2.84 2.64
CA VAL A 60 -0.48 -2.79 1.52
C VAL A 60 -0.83 -4.21 1.11
N THR A 61 -2.12 -4.48 0.93
CA THR A 61 -2.64 -5.76 0.41
C THR A 61 -3.52 -5.53 -0.82
N VAL A 62 -3.29 -6.26 -1.90
CA VAL A 62 -4.14 -6.17 -3.11
C VAL A 62 -5.41 -7.01 -2.92
N LEU A 63 -6.57 -6.36 -3.00
CA LEU A 63 -7.89 -6.96 -2.83
C LEU A 63 -8.55 -7.36 -4.16
N GLU A 64 -8.37 -6.54 -5.21
CA GLU A 64 -8.91 -6.78 -6.55
C GLU A 64 -7.90 -6.30 -7.60
N ALA A 65 -7.72 -7.06 -8.68
CA ALA A 65 -6.81 -6.73 -9.79
C ALA A 65 -7.35 -7.30 -11.12
N PRO A 66 -8.32 -6.64 -11.78
CA PRO A 66 -9.00 -7.19 -12.96
C PRO A 66 -8.07 -7.56 -14.11
N GLU A 67 -7.00 -6.77 -14.32
CA GLU A 67 -6.03 -7.00 -15.39
C GLU A 67 -4.94 -8.02 -15.01
N ARG A 68 -4.74 -8.29 -13.71
CA ARG A 68 -3.65 -9.10 -13.15
C ARG A 68 -4.14 -9.92 -11.94
N PRO A 69 -5.05 -10.90 -12.11
CA PRO A 69 -5.68 -11.61 -10.99
C PRO A 69 -4.70 -12.32 -10.06
N GLU A 70 -3.50 -12.65 -10.55
CA GLU A 70 -2.42 -13.24 -9.76
C GLU A 70 -1.87 -12.35 -8.65
N LEU A 71 -2.19 -11.05 -8.66
CA LEU A 71 -1.80 -10.11 -7.62
C LEU A 71 -2.71 -10.15 -6.40
N VAL A 72 -3.94 -10.68 -6.54
CA VAL A 72 -4.94 -10.66 -5.46
C VAL A 72 -4.45 -11.49 -4.28
N GLY A 73 -4.46 -10.88 -3.09
CA GLY A 73 -3.98 -11.46 -1.84
C GLY A 73 -2.48 -11.26 -1.59
N LEU A 74 -1.72 -10.72 -2.55
CA LEU A 74 -0.33 -10.32 -2.28
C LEU A 74 -0.32 -9.09 -1.37
N SER A 75 0.65 -9.07 -0.47
CA SER A 75 0.92 -7.95 0.41
C SER A 75 2.41 -7.61 0.45
N ASN A 76 2.70 -6.36 0.79
CA ASN A 76 4.05 -5.89 1.10
C ASN A 76 4.01 -4.97 2.32
N GLU A 77 5.07 -5.01 3.10
CA GLU A 77 5.22 -4.27 4.36
C GLU A 77 6.50 -3.42 4.33
N TRP A 78 6.43 -2.21 4.88
CA TRP A 78 7.56 -1.29 5.07
C TRP A 78 7.61 -0.82 6.52
N GLY A 79 8.82 -0.69 7.08
CA GLY A 79 9.09 -0.07 8.37
C GLY A 79 10.52 0.43 8.47
#